data_AF-A0A7C7P5A9-F1
#
_entry.id   AF-A0A7C7P5A9-F1
#
_cell.length_a   1.000
_cell.length_b   1.000
_cell.length_c   1.000
_cell.angle_alpha   90.00
_cell.angle_beta   90.00
_cell.angle_gamma   90.00
#
_symmetry.space_group_name_H-M   'P 1'
#
loop_
_entity.id
_entity.type
_entity.pdbx_description
1 polymer ?
#
loop_
_entity_poly.entity_id
_entity_poly.type
_entity_poly.pdbx_seq_one_letter_code
_entity_poly.pdbx_strand_id
1 'polypeptide(L)'
;MKGNVFASLVSITNGLHRDNRSEREFDILNSELKETSKVNNAVFKVNFKRPLNSKKEYYFKLISNDTETELGALKSHFPKDATEPENKYNYTVQFNKLNKYLKDIANYIKKQSISNDLSNDIDYIINYLKVSAIRLYIELQEQYGQFSETTLFSIQEIAEKYFNDTDFDTSVFVKLEVDKKEVVKKPSKPKSKLKTSFGYKNRDTSNLLPVIKQLHFRIELLDNRTTPEQLEKLLLADNFNNIDYKIYLQCETTQFSYIVDVLKPFFTGFNPTSIERSGKFITKTGTPLKANNLHKNKVHNPKEKEEIDNIIQQLQ
;
A
#
# COMPACT_ATOMS: atom_id res chain seq x y z
N MET A 1 23.47 14.51 -18.90
CA MET A 1 22.32 15.29 -18.38
C MET A 1 22.71 15.89 -17.05
N LYS A 2 22.49 17.20 -16.83
CA LYS A 2 22.63 17.81 -15.50
C LYS A 2 21.24 17.81 -14.85
N GLY A 3 21.05 16.99 -13.80
CA GLY A 3 19.78 16.84 -13.10
C GLY A 3 19.20 15.42 -13.20
N ASN A 4 18.20 15.14 -12.37
CA ASN A 4 17.50 13.84 -12.32
C ASN A 4 16.81 13.52 -13.67
N VAL A 5 16.92 12.27 -14.13
CA VAL A 5 16.41 11.77 -15.42
C VAL A 5 14.90 11.93 -15.56
N PHE A 6 14.13 11.74 -14.48
CA PHE A 6 12.67 11.89 -14.47
C PHE A 6 12.21 13.30 -14.81
N ALA A 7 12.95 14.33 -14.39
CA ALA A 7 12.67 15.71 -14.77
C ALA A 7 13.26 16.07 -16.14
N SER A 8 14.45 15.53 -16.44
CA SER A 8 15.20 15.90 -17.65
C SER A 8 14.52 15.40 -18.93
N LEU A 9 14.02 14.16 -18.95
CA LEU A 9 13.42 13.56 -20.14
C LEU A 9 12.10 14.19 -20.57
N VAL A 10 11.38 14.77 -19.62
CA VAL A 10 10.07 15.40 -19.84
C VAL A 10 10.16 16.93 -19.90
N SER A 11 11.38 17.48 -19.82
CA SER A 11 11.62 18.91 -19.91
C SER A 11 11.19 19.46 -21.28
N ILE A 12 10.64 20.67 -21.28
CA ILE A 12 10.26 21.37 -22.52
C ILE A 12 11.51 21.78 -23.32
N THR A 13 12.61 22.10 -22.65
CA THR A 13 13.83 22.64 -23.29
C THR A 13 14.75 21.53 -23.78
N ASN A 14 14.90 20.46 -22.99
CA ASN A 14 15.89 19.40 -23.22
C ASN A 14 15.30 17.98 -23.15
N GLY A 15 13.97 17.84 -23.26
CA GLY A 15 13.30 16.56 -23.16
C GLY A 15 13.57 15.64 -24.34
N LEU A 16 13.09 14.40 -24.25
CA LEU A 16 13.37 13.34 -25.21
C LEU A 16 13.00 13.69 -26.66
N HIS A 17 11.96 14.50 -26.86
CA HIS A 17 11.53 15.01 -28.17
C HIS A 17 12.57 15.87 -28.89
N ARG A 18 13.61 16.33 -28.19
CA ARG A 18 14.74 17.08 -28.77
C ARG A 18 15.95 16.20 -29.07
N ASP A 19 15.94 14.94 -28.66
CA ASP A 19 17.08 14.06 -28.85
C ASP A 19 17.11 13.43 -30.24
N ASN A 20 17.99 13.99 -31.08
CA ASN A 20 18.23 13.63 -32.46
C ASN A 20 19.56 12.90 -32.69
N ARG A 21 20.19 12.39 -31.62
CA ARG A 21 21.39 11.56 -31.74
C ARG A 21 21.13 10.33 -32.62
N SER A 22 22.15 9.96 -33.37
CA SER A 22 22.16 8.77 -34.23
C SER A 22 22.34 7.48 -33.45
N GLU A 23 22.01 6.35 -34.06
CA GLU A 23 22.20 5.02 -33.47
C GLU A 23 23.65 4.79 -33.01
N ARG A 24 24.61 5.20 -33.84
CA ARG A 24 26.06 5.09 -33.54
C ARG A 24 26.46 5.90 -32.31
N GLU A 25 25.87 7.07 -32.11
CA GLU A 25 26.13 7.85 -30.90
C GLU A 25 25.56 7.16 -29.66
N PHE A 26 24.40 6.50 -29.78
CA PHE A 26 23.87 5.68 -28.68
C PHE A 26 24.71 4.45 -28.40
N ASP A 27 25.30 3.81 -29.41
CA ASP A 27 26.25 2.70 -29.20
C ASP A 27 27.44 3.14 -28.35
N ILE A 28 28.03 4.29 -28.68
CA ILE A 28 29.14 4.88 -27.90
C ILE A 28 28.69 5.14 -26.47
N LEU A 29 27.55 5.82 -26.29
CA LEU A 29 27.01 6.14 -24.97
C LEU A 29 26.67 4.91 -24.13
N ASN A 30 26.18 3.85 -24.77
CA ASN A 30 25.93 2.56 -24.13
C ASN A 30 27.22 1.90 -23.64
N SER A 31 28.32 2.03 -24.37
CA SER A 31 29.62 1.51 -23.97
C SER A 31 30.22 2.26 -22.77
N GLU A 32 29.91 3.55 -22.64
CA GLU A 32 30.41 4.41 -21.57
C GLU A 32 29.54 4.37 -20.30
N LEU A 33 28.25 4.08 -20.46
CA LEU A 33 27.28 4.07 -19.36
C LEU A 33 27.44 2.82 -18.50
N LYS A 34 28.00 3.00 -17.30
CA LYS A 34 28.09 1.95 -16.29
C LYS A 34 26.72 1.69 -15.65
N GLU A 35 26.33 0.43 -15.57
CA GLU A 35 25.13 0.03 -14.83
C GLU A 35 25.36 0.14 -13.32
N THR A 36 24.37 0.69 -12.64
CA THR A 36 24.35 0.78 -11.17
C THR A 36 23.89 -0.55 -10.59
N SER A 37 24.53 -0.98 -9.51
CA SER A 37 24.09 -2.19 -8.80
C SER A 37 22.67 -2.01 -8.25
N LYS A 38 21.85 -3.04 -8.38
CA LYS A 38 20.49 -3.03 -7.84
C LYS A 38 20.53 -2.83 -6.33
N VAL A 39 19.65 -1.99 -5.82
CA VAL A 39 19.59 -1.72 -4.39
C VAL A 39 18.99 -2.89 -3.64
N ASN A 40 19.50 -3.16 -2.44
CA ASN A 40 19.09 -4.29 -1.63
C ASN A 40 17.76 -4.05 -0.89
N ASN A 41 17.27 -2.82 -0.85
CA ASN A 41 16.01 -2.43 -0.22
C ASN A 41 14.83 -2.37 -1.19
N ALA A 42 14.99 -2.74 -2.46
CA ALA A 42 13.86 -2.80 -3.39
C ALA A 42 12.85 -3.88 -2.98
N VAL A 43 11.58 -3.51 -2.92
CA VAL A 43 10.45 -4.42 -2.67
C VAL A 43 9.78 -4.84 -3.97
N PHE A 44 9.93 -4.05 -5.04
CA PHE A 44 9.34 -4.32 -6.34
C PHE A 44 10.42 -4.35 -7.42
N LYS A 45 10.23 -5.26 -8.38
CA LYS A 45 10.95 -5.31 -9.64
C LYS A 45 9.99 -5.00 -10.78
N VAL A 46 10.46 -4.24 -11.76
CA VAL A 46 9.75 -3.99 -13.01
C VAL A 46 10.16 -5.03 -14.05
N ASN A 47 9.18 -5.74 -14.63
CA ASN A 47 9.35 -6.65 -15.75
C ASN A 47 8.84 -5.99 -17.04
N PHE A 48 9.64 -5.09 -17.60
CA PHE A 48 9.30 -4.38 -18.84
C PHE A 48 9.88 -5.08 -20.07
N LYS A 49 9.29 -4.84 -21.24
CA LYS A 49 9.78 -5.38 -22.53
C LYS A 49 11.25 -4.99 -22.73
N ARG A 50 12.06 -5.89 -23.28
CA ARG A 50 13.48 -5.61 -23.55
C ARG A 50 13.64 -4.56 -24.66
N PRO A 51 14.66 -3.69 -24.58
CA PRO A 51 14.99 -2.76 -25.65
C PRO A 51 15.50 -3.53 -26.87
N LEU A 52 15.19 -3.04 -28.08
CA LEU A 52 15.53 -3.69 -29.35
C LEU A 52 16.46 -2.84 -30.24
N ASN A 53 16.88 -1.68 -29.76
CA ASN A 53 17.81 -0.78 -30.44
C ASN A 53 18.61 0.02 -29.41
N SER A 54 19.67 0.69 -29.87
CA SER A 54 20.67 1.33 -29.02
C SER A 54 20.09 2.53 -28.28
N LYS A 55 19.18 3.28 -28.92
CA LYS A 55 18.46 4.40 -28.27
C LYS A 55 17.63 3.92 -27.08
N LYS A 56 16.80 2.89 -27.27
CA LYS A 56 15.99 2.28 -26.20
C LYS A 56 16.87 1.70 -25.11
N GLU A 57 17.96 1.03 -25.46
CA GLU A 57 18.89 0.44 -24.50
C GLU A 57 19.55 1.51 -23.62
N TYR A 58 20.03 2.59 -24.23
CA TYR A 58 20.66 3.70 -23.52
C TYR A 58 19.71 4.30 -22.49
N TYR A 59 18.49 4.64 -22.92
CA TYR A 59 17.51 5.23 -22.02
C TYR A 59 16.97 4.25 -20.99
N PHE A 60 16.86 2.97 -21.33
CA PHE A 60 16.50 1.93 -20.37
C PHE A 60 17.55 1.85 -19.25
N LYS A 61 18.84 1.79 -19.58
CA LYS A 61 19.93 1.80 -18.59
C LYS A 61 19.94 3.09 -17.77
N LEU A 62 19.80 4.24 -18.43
CA LEU A 62 19.83 5.55 -17.79
C LEU A 62 18.69 5.71 -16.77
N ILE A 63 17.46 5.36 -17.15
CA ILE A 63 16.28 5.40 -16.26
C ILE A 63 16.44 4.38 -15.13
N SER A 64 16.94 3.19 -15.43
CA SER A 64 17.17 2.15 -14.41
C SER A 64 18.19 2.62 -13.36
N ASN A 65 19.31 3.19 -13.79
CA ASN A 65 20.34 3.72 -12.89
C ASN A 65 19.78 4.81 -11.97
N ASP A 66 19.05 5.78 -12.52
CA ASP A 66 18.45 6.85 -11.72
C ASP A 66 17.36 6.33 -10.78
N THR A 67 16.59 5.32 -11.21
CA THR A 67 15.58 4.66 -10.36
C THR A 67 16.26 3.98 -9.17
N GLU A 68 17.31 3.18 -9.40
CA GLU A 68 18.03 2.50 -8.32
C GLU A 68 18.74 3.51 -7.41
N THR A 69 19.27 4.61 -7.95
CA THR A 69 19.86 5.71 -7.17
C THR A 69 18.83 6.36 -6.24
N GLU A 70 17.65 6.68 -6.75
CA GLU A 70 16.54 7.25 -5.98
C GLU A 70 16.03 6.26 -4.91
N LEU A 71 15.89 4.97 -5.24
CA LEU A 71 15.51 3.94 -4.27
C LEU A 71 16.55 3.75 -3.15
N GLY A 72 17.83 3.78 -3.49
CA GLY A 72 18.92 3.69 -2.51
C GLY A 72 18.94 4.89 -1.57
N ALA A 73 18.61 6.08 -2.10
CA ALA A 73 18.51 7.31 -1.32
C ALA A 73 17.30 7.34 -0.38
N LEU A 74 16.20 6.62 -0.67
CA LEU A 74 15.04 6.59 0.24
C LEU A 74 15.45 6.21 1.68
N LYS A 75 16.32 5.22 1.84
CA LYS A 75 16.76 4.77 3.17
C LYS A 75 17.44 5.87 3.99
N SER A 76 18.19 6.78 3.36
CA SER A 76 18.85 7.87 4.08
C SER A 76 17.87 8.96 4.52
N HIS A 77 16.69 9.05 3.90
CA HIS A 77 15.63 9.98 4.29
C HIS A 77 14.82 9.51 5.50
N PHE A 78 14.98 8.26 5.95
CA PHE A 78 14.29 7.70 7.12
C PHE A 78 15.30 7.08 8.09
N PRO A 79 16.10 7.89 8.79
CA PRO A 79 17.09 7.39 9.74
C PRO A 79 16.41 6.81 10.99
N LYS A 80 17.09 5.87 11.66
CA LYS A 80 16.49 5.09 12.76
C LYS A 80 16.19 5.91 14.02
N ASP A 81 16.90 7.00 14.19
CA ASP A 81 16.82 7.94 15.30
C ASP A 81 15.86 9.11 15.02
N ALA A 82 15.28 9.20 13.82
CA ALA A 82 14.25 10.20 13.53
C ALA A 82 12.97 9.95 14.34
N THR A 83 12.42 11.04 14.85
CA THR A 83 11.12 11.08 15.51
C THR A 83 9.98 10.83 14.52
N GLU A 84 8.78 10.52 15.04
CA GLU A 84 7.60 10.34 14.18
C GLU A 84 7.24 11.59 13.36
N PRO A 85 7.23 12.82 13.92
CA PRO A 85 6.98 14.04 13.14
C PRO A 85 8.01 14.27 12.02
N GLU A 86 9.30 14.00 12.27
CA GLU A 86 10.35 14.10 11.26
C GLU A 86 10.13 13.10 10.13
N ASN A 87 9.79 11.85 10.46
CA ASN A 87 9.50 10.84 9.44
C ASN A 87 8.24 11.18 8.62
N LYS A 88 7.20 11.78 9.22
CA LYS A 88 6.02 12.30 8.49
C LYS A 88 6.40 13.44 7.54
N TYR A 89 7.24 14.36 8.00
CA TYR A 89 7.76 15.44 7.16
C TYR A 89 8.59 14.88 6.00
N ASN A 90 9.52 13.96 6.27
CA ASN A 90 10.37 13.33 5.25
C ASN A 90 9.54 12.56 4.24
N TYR A 91 8.54 11.80 4.70
CA TYR A 91 7.59 11.14 3.81
C TYR A 91 6.89 12.13 2.89
N THR A 92 6.38 13.23 3.44
CA THR A 92 5.69 14.27 2.67
C THR A 92 6.60 14.90 1.61
N VAL A 93 7.87 15.16 1.93
CA VAL A 93 8.86 15.67 0.98
C VAL A 93 9.08 14.68 -0.18
N GLN A 94 9.32 13.41 0.12
CA GLN A 94 9.53 12.39 -0.92
C GLN A 94 8.26 12.17 -1.75
N PHE A 95 7.11 12.11 -1.10
CA PHE A 95 5.81 11.98 -1.75
C PHE A 95 5.55 13.13 -2.74
N ASN A 96 5.81 14.37 -2.33
CA ASN A 96 5.64 15.54 -3.19
C ASN A 96 6.60 15.53 -4.39
N LYS A 97 7.85 15.08 -4.19
CA LYS A 97 8.82 14.88 -5.27
C LYS A 97 8.31 13.85 -6.29
N LEU A 98 7.89 12.67 -5.84
CA LEU A 98 7.40 11.60 -6.73
C LEU A 98 6.08 11.97 -7.40
N ASN A 99 5.18 12.68 -6.70
CA ASN A 99 3.98 13.27 -7.29
C ASN A 99 4.29 14.21 -8.45
N LYS A 100 5.33 15.04 -8.29
CA LYS A 100 5.77 15.94 -9.33
C LYS A 100 6.26 15.15 -10.55
N TYR A 101 7.07 14.11 -10.37
CA TYR A 101 7.51 13.25 -11.48
C TYR A 101 6.33 12.64 -12.24
N LEU A 102 5.36 12.06 -11.54
CA LEU A 102 4.18 11.47 -12.18
C LEU A 102 3.37 12.51 -12.98
N LYS A 103 3.15 13.70 -12.42
CA LYS A 103 2.45 14.80 -13.10
C LYS A 103 3.20 15.31 -14.32
N ASP A 104 4.52 15.50 -14.21
CA ASP A 104 5.35 16.00 -15.31
C ASP A 104 5.39 14.99 -16.47
N ILE A 105 5.48 13.70 -16.16
CA ILE A 105 5.39 12.61 -17.15
C ILE A 105 4.00 12.57 -17.80
N ALA A 106 2.93 12.65 -17.02
CA ALA A 106 1.56 12.66 -17.56
C ALA A 106 1.31 13.84 -18.51
N ASN A 107 1.77 15.03 -18.13
CA ASN A 107 1.69 16.22 -18.96
C ASN A 107 2.47 16.05 -20.27
N TYR A 108 3.66 15.43 -20.20
CA TYR A 108 4.47 15.15 -21.38
C TYR A 108 3.82 14.13 -22.31
N ILE A 109 3.28 13.04 -21.77
CA ILE A 109 2.52 12.02 -22.51
C ILE A 109 1.39 12.67 -23.30
N LYS A 110 0.59 13.50 -22.62
CA LYS A 110 -0.53 14.22 -23.26
C LYS A 110 -0.05 15.19 -24.34
N LYS A 111 1.01 15.96 -24.08
CA LYS A 111 1.52 16.98 -25.01
C LYS A 111 2.14 16.38 -26.27
N GLN A 112 2.87 15.28 -26.13
CA GLN A 112 3.57 14.62 -27.24
C GLN A 112 2.74 13.49 -27.87
N SER A 113 1.49 13.30 -27.42
CA SER A 113 0.60 12.21 -27.87
C SER A 113 1.26 10.84 -27.78
N ILE A 114 1.97 10.59 -26.68
CA ILE A 114 2.66 9.33 -26.44
C ILE A 114 1.64 8.20 -26.34
N SER A 115 1.83 7.15 -27.14
CA SER A 115 0.97 5.98 -27.17
C SER A 115 1.53 4.83 -26.32
N ASN A 116 0.80 3.73 -26.21
CA ASN A 116 1.28 2.49 -25.59
C ASN A 116 2.04 1.58 -26.59
N ASP A 117 2.29 2.04 -27.83
CA ASP A 117 3.05 1.28 -28.82
C ASP A 117 4.55 1.26 -28.48
N LEU A 118 4.99 0.16 -27.88
CA LEU A 118 6.38 -0.07 -27.52
C LEU A 118 7.31 -0.30 -28.74
N SER A 119 6.77 -0.34 -29.97
CA SER A 119 7.56 -0.39 -31.20
C SER A 119 8.26 0.95 -31.47
N ASN A 120 7.60 2.08 -31.18
CA ASN A 120 8.17 3.41 -31.30
C ASN A 120 9.19 3.69 -30.17
N ASP A 121 10.30 4.34 -30.51
CA ASP A 121 11.38 4.64 -29.56
C ASP A 121 10.95 5.57 -28.43
N ILE A 122 10.27 6.66 -28.78
CA ILE A 122 9.84 7.68 -27.81
C ILE A 122 8.78 7.09 -26.89
N ASP A 123 7.79 6.38 -27.46
CA ASP A 123 6.73 5.76 -26.69
C ASP A 123 7.27 4.69 -25.73
N TYR A 124 8.18 3.84 -26.20
CA TYR A 124 8.85 2.87 -25.33
C TYR A 124 9.55 3.54 -24.15
N ILE A 125 10.36 4.58 -24.41
CA ILE A 125 11.18 5.23 -23.38
C ILE A 125 10.29 5.93 -22.35
N ILE A 126 9.25 6.64 -22.79
CA ILE A 126 8.35 7.37 -21.88
C ILE A 126 7.46 6.40 -21.10
N ASN A 127 6.99 5.30 -21.70
CA ASN A 127 6.27 4.28 -20.94
C ASN A 127 7.17 3.58 -19.92
N TYR A 128 8.45 3.34 -20.25
CA TYR A 128 9.41 2.83 -19.27
C TYR A 128 9.67 3.84 -18.13
N LEU A 129 9.74 5.14 -18.45
CA LEU A 129 9.85 6.20 -17.45
C LEU A 129 8.61 6.26 -16.53
N LYS A 130 7.39 6.14 -17.11
CA LYS A 130 6.11 6.06 -16.38
C LYS A 130 6.12 4.91 -15.38
N VAL A 131 6.41 3.68 -15.81
CA VAL A 131 6.42 2.52 -14.90
C VAL A 131 7.51 2.65 -13.84
N SER A 132 8.66 3.25 -14.17
CA SER A 132 9.75 3.47 -13.22
C SER A 132 9.38 4.51 -12.14
N ALA A 133 8.65 5.57 -12.51
CA ALA A 133 8.16 6.56 -11.55
C ALA A 133 7.06 5.97 -10.64
N ILE A 134 6.18 5.14 -11.19
CA ILE A 134 5.19 4.38 -10.41
C ILE A 134 5.92 3.44 -9.44
N ARG A 135 7.00 2.75 -9.87
CA ARG A 135 7.83 1.91 -8.98
C ARG A 135 8.34 2.71 -7.78
N LEU A 136 8.95 3.87 -7.99
CA LEU A 136 9.45 4.71 -6.88
C LEU A 136 8.33 5.06 -5.91
N TYR A 137 7.15 5.39 -6.42
CA TYR A 137 6.00 5.76 -5.61
C TYR A 137 5.50 4.60 -4.76
N ILE A 138 5.31 3.41 -5.34
CA ILE A 138 4.85 2.24 -4.59
C ILE A 138 5.90 1.74 -3.59
N GLU A 139 7.19 1.88 -3.90
CA GLU A 139 8.29 1.57 -2.99
C GLU A 139 8.24 2.48 -1.75
N LEU A 140 8.03 3.79 -1.93
CA LEU A 140 7.85 4.73 -0.83
C LEU A 140 6.64 4.34 0.05
N GLN A 141 5.50 4.02 -0.56
CA GLN A 141 4.30 3.64 0.20
C GLN A 141 4.47 2.30 0.93
N GLU A 142 5.10 1.32 0.31
CA GLU A 142 5.27 -0.01 0.90
C GLU A 142 6.29 0.00 2.05
N GLN A 143 7.38 0.75 1.91
CA GLN A 143 8.45 0.80 2.93
C GLN A 143 8.16 1.82 4.05
N TYR A 144 7.48 2.92 3.73
CA TYR A 144 7.36 4.08 4.61
C TYR A 144 5.93 4.63 4.73
N GLY A 145 4.92 3.98 4.13
CA GLY A 145 3.54 4.46 4.10
C GLY A 145 2.88 4.62 5.47
N GLN A 146 3.43 4.02 6.53
CA GLN A 146 3.00 4.28 7.91
C GLN A 146 3.18 5.73 8.35
N PHE A 147 4.07 6.48 7.69
CA PHE A 147 4.29 7.90 7.95
C PHE A 147 3.45 8.81 7.03
N SER A 148 2.60 8.23 6.17
CA SER A 148 1.71 9.00 5.30
C SER A 148 0.49 9.53 6.06
N GLU A 149 0.24 10.83 5.93
CA GLU A 149 -1.03 11.44 6.34
C GLU A 149 -2.13 11.27 5.28
N THR A 150 -1.75 10.88 4.06
CA THR A 150 -2.66 10.70 2.92
C THR A 150 -3.00 9.23 2.66
N THR A 151 -4.09 8.99 1.91
CA THR A 151 -4.47 7.65 1.46
C THR A 151 -3.37 7.05 0.59
N LEU A 152 -3.00 5.80 0.90
CA LEU A 152 -2.09 5.02 0.08
C LEU A 152 -2.87 4.44 -1.11
N PHE A 153 -2.29 4.51 -2.29
CA PHE A 153 -2.91 4.06 -3.53
C PHE A 153 -2.32 2.72 -3.97
N SER A 154 -3.15 1.81 -4.47
CA SER A 154 -2.70 0.65 -5.24
C SER A 154 -2.02 1.08 -6.55
N ILE A 155 -1.29 0.17 -7.19
CA ILE A 155 -0.66 0.43 -8.51
C ILE A 155 -1.71 0.94 -9.52
N GLN A 156 -2.88 0.29 -9.55
CA GLN A 156 -3.97 0.65 -10.44
C GLN A 156 -4.51 2.05 -10.16
N GLU A 157 -4.76 2.39 -8.89
CA GLU A 157 -5.24 3.72 -8.51
C GLU A 157 -4.21 4.83 -8.83
N ILE A 158 -2.90 4.54 -8.77
CA ILE A 158 -1.86 5.47 -9.21
C ILE A 158 -1.94 5.66 -10.73
N ALA A 159 -2.04 4.57 -11.50
CA ALA A 159 -2.13 4.62 -12.94
C ALA A 159 -3.35 5.44 -13.41
N GLU A 160 -4.51 5.18 -12.81
CA GLU A 160 -5.75 5.93 -13.05
C GLU A 160 -5.61 7.41 -12.67
N LYS A 161 -5.12 7.70 -11.46
CA LYS A 161 -5.06 9.07 -10.94
C LYS A 161 -4.16 9.99 -11.76
N TYR A 162 -3.00 9.50 -12.20
CA TYR A 162 -2.02 10.34 -12.89
C TYR A 162 -2.11 10.23 -14.41
N PHE A 163 -2.53 9.09 -14.95
CA PHE A 163 -2.48 8.81 -16.39
C PHE A 163 -3.84 8.49 -17.01
N ASN A 164 -4.93 8.48 -16.24
CA ASN A 164 -6.27 8.07 -16.68
C ASN A 164 -6.29 6.67 -17.30
N ASP A 165 -5.47 5.77 -16.76
CA ASP A 165 -5.21 4.43 -17.31
C ASP A 165 -5.95 3.37 -16.48
N THR A 166 -7.20 3.09 -16.85
CA THR A 166 -8.14 2.21 -16.10
C THR A 166 -7.91 0.72 -16.30
N ASP A 167 -7.10 0.35 -17.28
CA ASP A 167 -6.78 -1.03 -17.65
C ASP A 167 -5.26 -1.30 -17.60
N PHE A 168 -4.55 -0.49 -16.83
CA PHE A 168 -3.11 -0.59 -16.66
C PHE A 168 -2.67 -1.99 -16.22
N ASP A 169 -1.71 -2.58 -16.95
CA ASP A 169 -1.15 -3.89 -16.61
C ASP A 169 -0.26 -3.83 -15.36
N THR A 170 -0.87 -4.05 -14.21
CA THR A 170 -0.18 -4.12 -12.92
C THR A 170 0.82 -5.28 -12.82
N SER A 171 0.74 -6.31 -13.67
CA SER A 171 1.63 -7.47 -13.63
C SER A 171 3.08 -7.13 -14.01
N VAL A 172 3.29 -5.96 -14.62
CA VAL A 172 4.62 -5.38 -14.86
C VAL A 172 5.41 -5.19 -13.55
N PHE A 173 4.74 -5.06 -12.40
CA PHE A 173 5.35 -4.97 -11.09
C PHE A 173 5.33 -6.31 -10.38
N VAL A 174 6.50 -6.90 -10.21
CA VAL A 174 6.69 -8.14 -9.45
C VAL A 174 7.19 -7.79 -8.06
N LYS A 175 6.41 -8.13 -7.03
CA LYS A 175 6.86 -8.00 -5.64
C LYS A 175 7.97 -9.02 -5.38
N LEU A 176 9.13 -8.54 -4.96
CA LEU A 176 10.27 -9.38 -4.61
C LEU A 176 9.96 -10.06 -3.27
N GLU A 177 9.96 -11.40 -3.26
CA GLU A 177 10.00 -12.12 -2.00
C GLU A 177 11.32 -11.78 -1.31
N VAL A 178 11.24 -11.26 -0.10
CA VAL A 178 12.43 -10.97 0.69
C VAL A 178 13.10 -12.32 1.00
N ASP A 179 14.22 -12.60 0.35
CA ASP A 179 15.22 -13.52 0.89
C ASP A 179 15.65 -12.96 2.24
N LYS A 180 15.00 -13.44 3.30
CA LYS A 180 15.33 -13.08 4.67
C LYS A 180 16.73 -13.60 4.98
N LYS A 181 17.74 -12.77 4.75
CA LYS A 181 18.99 -12.88 5.52
C LYS A 181 18.64 -12.58 6.98
N GLU A 182 18.89 -13.59 7.79
CA GLU A 182 18.45 -13.75 9.15
C GLU A 182 18.88 -12.59 10.07
N VAL A 183 17.90 -11.96 10.72
CA VAL A 183 18.04 -11.67 12.15
C VAL A 183 17.31 -12.79 12.85
N VAL A 184 18.07 -13.62 13.55
CA VAL A 184 17.64 -14.82 14.27
C VAL A 184 16.31 -14.60 14.99
N LYS A 185 15.23 -15.18 14.47
CA LYS A 185 14.08 -15.61 15.26
C LYS A 185 13.61 -16.98 14.74
N LYS A 186 13.61 -17.92 15.68
CA LYS A 186 13.26 -19.36 15.68
C LYS A 186 12.30 -19.84 14.57
N PRO A 187 12.45 -21.11 14.13
CA PRO A 187 11.78 -21.65 12.94
C PRO A 187 10.26 -21.62 13.09
N SER A 188 9.58 -20.92 12.18
CA SER A 188 8.12 -21.00 12.05
C SER A 188 7.74 -22.17 11.13
N LYS A 189 6.96 -23.07 11.71
CA LYS A 189 6.29 -24.24 11.13
C LYS A 189 5.57 -23.96 9.79
N PRO A 190 5.28 -25.03 9.00
CA PRO A 190 4.62 -24.96 7.70
C PRO A 190 3.40 -24.03 7.68
N LYS A 191 3.24 -23.27 6.58
CA LYS A 191 2.15 -22.33 6.32
C LYS A 191 0.81 -22.97 6.70
N SER A 192 0.25 -22.55 7.84
CA SER A 192 -1.06 -23.02 8.27
C SER A 192 -2.14 -22.50 7.33
N LYS A 193 -3.18 -23.31 7.11
CA LYS A 193 -4.38 -22.94 6.36
C LYS A 193 -4.85 -21.55 6.81
N LEU A 194 -5.23 -20.69 5.86
CA LEU A 194 -5.80 -19.37 6.16
C LEU A 194 -6.95 -19.53 7.16
N LYS A 195 -6.88 -18.83 8.30
CA LYS A 195 -7.92 -18.92 9.34
C LYS A 195 -9.24 -18.33 8.83
N THR A 196 -10.27 -19.15 8.74
CA THR A 196 -11.63 -18.78 8.30
C THR A 196 -12.55 -18.35 9.43
N SER A 197 -12.04 -18.20 10.65
CA SER A 197 -12.78 -17.80 11.85
C SER A 197 -11.98 -16.84 12.74
N PHE A 198 -12.69 -16.18 13.66
CA PHE A 198 -12.05 -15.37 14.72
C PHE A 198 -11.57 -16.23 15.89
N GLY A 199 -12.20 -17.40 16.10
CA GLY A 199 -11.80 -18.43 17.05
C GLY A 199 -11.79 -17.92 18.48
N TYR A 200 -12.98 -17.76 19.06
CA TYR A 200 -13.17 -17.42 20.47
C TYR A 200 -12.49 -18.46 21.38
N LYS A 201 -11.80 -18.00 22.43
CA LYS A 201 -10.95 -18.86 23.27
C LYS A 201 -11.69 -19.50 24.43
N ASN A 202 -12.74 -18.86 24.92
CA ASN A 202 -13.49 -19.39 26.05
C ASN A 202 -14.42 -20.53 25.59
N ARG A 203 -14.52 -21.58 26.39
CA ARG A 203 -15.45 -22.70 26.14
C ARG A 203 -16.88 -22.29 26.45
N ASP A 204 -17.06 -21.41 27.44
CA ASP A 204 -18.35 -20.82 27.77
C ASP A 204 -18.54 -19.53 26.95
N THR A 205 -19.58 -19.52 26.11
CA THR A 205 -19.94 -18.37 25.27
C THR A 205 -21.09 -17.55 25.85
N SER A 206 -21.68 -17.97 26.97
CA SER A 206 -22.89 -17.37 27.54
C SER A 206 -22.74 -15.89 27.89
N ASN A 207 -21.52 -15.45 28.22
CA ASN A 207 -21.21 -14.07 28.58
C ASN A 207 -20.92 -13.16 27.37
N LEU A 208 -20.76 -13.70 26.16
CA LEU A 208 -20.43 -12.90 24.98
C LEU A 208 -21.62 -12.07 24.48
N LEU A 209 -22.81 -12.66 24.34
CA LEU A 209 -24.02 -11.92 23.93
C LEU A 209 -24.38 -10.77 24.89
N PRO A 210 -24.43 -10.96 26.23
CA PRO A 210 -24.68 -9.88 27.17
C PRO A 210 -23.70 -8.70 27.00
N VAL A 211 -22.41 -9.00 26.81
CA VAL A 211 -21.38 -7.99 26.60
C VAL A 211 -21.59 -7.23 25.28
N ILE A 212 -21.89 -7.92 24.19
CA ILE A 212 -22.19 -7.28 22.90
C ILE A 212 -23.45 -6.41 23.01
N LYS A 213 -24.49 -6.86 23.72
CA LYS A 213 -25.71 -6.07 23.96
C LYS A 213 -25.42 -4.81 24.77
N GLN A 214 -24.60 -4.90 25.80
CA GLN A 214 -24.19 -3.73 26.59
C GLN A 214 -23.36 -2.75 25.75
N LEU A 215 -22.40 -3.23 24.96
CA LEU A 215 -21.65 -2.38 24.03
C LEU A 215 -22.59 -1.70 23.02
N HIS A 216 -23.52 -2.46 22.43
CA HIS A 216 -24.50 -1.92 21.50
C HIS A 216 -25.36 -0.82 22.13
N PHE A 217 -25.87 -1.05 23.34
CA PHE A 217 -26.66 -0.07 24.05
C PHE A 217 -25.86 1.18 24.45
N ARG A 218 -24.58 1.03 24.82
CA ARG A 218 -23.81 2.13 25.39
C ARG A 218 -23.17 3.04 24.35
N ILE A 219 -22.72 2.48 23.24
CA ILE A 219 -21.96 3.23 22.22
C ILE A 219 -22.63 3.21 20.83
N GLU A 220 -23.87 2.74 20.75
CA GLU A 220 -24.57 2.52 19.47
C GLU A 220 -23.73 1.68 18.50
N LEU A 221 -23.24 0.52 18.96
CA LEU A 221 -22.26 -0.29 18.21
C LEU A 221 -22.73 -0.65 16.79
N LEU A 222 -24.01 -0.97 16.64
CA LEU A 222 -24.60 -1.56 15.44
C LEU A 222 -25.74 -0.68 14.93
N ASP A 223 -25.92 -0.70 13.62
CA ASP A 223 -27.07 -0.10 12.95
C ASP A 223 -28.27 -1.07 13.00
N ASN A 224 -29.48 -0.56 12.76
CA ASN A 224 -30.75 -1.29 12.73
C ASN A 224 -30.80 -2.44 11.70
N ARG A 225 -29.88 -2.48 10.74
CA ARG A 225 -29.70 -3.59 9.77
C ARG A 225 -29.05 -4.83 10.38
N THR A 226 -28.46 -4.72 11.58
CA THR A 226 -27.75 -5.82 12.25
C THR A 226 -28.13 -5.91 13.72
N THR A 227 -28.35 -7.12 14.23
CA THR A 227 -28.63 -7.34 15.66
C THR A 227 -27.37 -7.76 16.44
N PRO A 228 -27.33 -7.53 17.77
CA PRO A 228 -26.28 -8.07 18.65
C PRO A 228 -26.07 -9.58 18.50
N GLU A 229 -27.15 -10.36 18.31
CA GLU A 229 -27.11 -11.81 18.10
C GLU A 229 -26.41 -12.19 16.79
N GLN A 230 -26.62 -11.40 15.73
CA GLN A 230 -25.94 -11.61 14.45
C GLN A 230 -24.44 -11.39 14.57
N LEU A 231 -24.02 -10.34 15.30
CA LEU A 231 -22.60 -10.08 15.58
C LEU A 231 -21.99 -11.20 16.43
N GLU A 232 -22.66 -11.62 17.50
CA GLU A 232 -22.21 -12.75 18.32
C GLU A 232 -22.01 -14.01 17.47
N LYS A 233 -23.02 -14.38 16.68
CA LYS A 233 -22.96 -15.56 15.80
C LYS A 233 -21.81 -15.49 14.80
N LEU A 234 -21.47 -14.30 14.29
CA LEU A 234 -20.28 -14.11 13.44
C LEU A 234 -18.97 -14.29 14.24
N LEU A 235 -18.90 -13.73 15.45
CA LEU A 235 -17.71 -13.83 16.30
C LEU A 235 -17.42 -15.27 16.74
N LEU A 236 -18.46 -16.08 16.93
CA LEU A 236 -18.39 -17.49 17.29
C LEU A 236 -18.32 -18.45 16.09
N ALA A 237 -18.48 -17.97 14.85
CA ALA A 237 -18.53 -18.83 13.68
C ALA A 237 -17.19 -19.55 13.43
N ASP A 238 -17.27 -20.86 13.16
CA ASP A 238 -16.11 -21.67 12.73
C ASP A 238 -15.64 -21.35 11.31
N ASN A 239 -16.52 -20.73 10.51
CA ASN A 239 -16.20 -20.28 9.15
C ASN A 239 -17.05 -19.06 8.75
N PHE A 240 -16.40 -17.99 8.29
CA PHE A 240 -17.05 -16.78 7.79
C PHE A 240 -17.98 -17.06 6.60
N ASN A 241 -17.74 -18.11 5.82
CA ASN A 241 -18.59 -18.50 4.69
C ASN A 241 -19.97 -19.00 5.13
N ASN A 242 -20.13 -19.41 6.38
CA ASN A 242 -21.41 -19.86 6.94
C ASN A 242 -22.31 -18.70 7.37
N ILE A 243 -21.84 -17.45 7.22
CA ILE A 243 -22.57 -16.24 7.56
C ILE A 243 -22.94 -15.54 6.25
N ASP A 244 -24.22 -15.42 5.94
CA ASP A 244 -24.74 -14.83 4.70
C ASP A 244 -25.08 -13.34 4.82
N TYR A 245 -25.05 -12.78 6.04
CA TYR A 245 -25.30 -11.38 6.32
C TYR A 245 -24.01 -10.56 6.58
N LYS A 246 -24.17 -9.23 6.60
CA LYS A 246 -23.13 -8.27 6.97
C LYS A 246 -23.44 -7.68 8.36
N ILE A 247 -22.39 -7.22 9.03
CA ILE A 247 -22.45 -6.46 10.28
C ILE A 247 -22.29 -4.99 9.93
N TYR A 248 -23.34 -4.21 10.13
CA TYR A 248 -23.34 -2.76 9.92
C TYR A 248 -23.04 -2.05 11.24
N LEU A 249 -21.90 -1.37 11.30
CA LEU A 249 -21.46 -0.61 12.46
C LEU A 249 -22.08 0.79 12.45
N GLN A 250 -22.51 1.27 13.61
CA GLN A 250 -23.08 2.61 13.78
C GLN A 250 -22.19 3.54 14.65
N CYS A 251 -21.32 2.96 15.48
CA CYS A 251 -20.38 3.71 16.31
C CYS A 251 -19.22 4.30 15.49
N GLU A 252 -18.43 5.16 16.13
CA GLU A 252 -17.23 5.72 15.51
C GLU A 252 -16.18 4.65 15.26
N THR A 253 -15.42 4.79 14.16
CA THR A 253 -14.36 3.81 13.82
C THR A 253 -13.24 3.77 14.87
N THR A 254 -13.02 4.87 15.59
CA THR A 254 -12.11 4.98 16.74
C THR A 254 -12.56 4.10 17.91
N GLN A 255 -13.84 4.16 18.27
CA GLN A 255 -14.43 3.31 19.32
C GLN A 255 -14.41 1.84 18.91
N PHE A 256 -14.80 1.53 17.68
CA PHE A 256 -14.75 0.14 17.20
C PHE A 256 -13.31 -0.40 17.13
N SER A 257 -12.34 0.41 16.71
CA SER A 257 -10.93 0.02 16.75
C SER A 257 -10.47 -0.31 18.16
N TYR A 258 -10.88 0.48 19.15
CA TYR A 258 -10.56 0.21 20.56
C TYR A 258 -11.21 -1.09 21.04
N ILE A 259 -12.49 -1.33 20.71
CA ILE A 259 -13.19 -2.59 20.98
C ILE A 259 -12.42 -3.79 20.42
N VAL A 260 -11.91 -3.69 19.18
CA VAL A 260 -11.10 -4.75 18.58
C VAL A 260 -9.84 -5.02 19.40
N ASP A 261 -9.17 -3.99 19.91
CA ASP A 261 -7.98 -4.12 20.74
C ASP A 261 -8.27 -4.78 22.10
N VAL A 262 -9.34 -4.37 22.79
CA VAL A 262 -9.70 -4.91 24.11
C VAL A 262 -10.35 -6.29 24.03
N LEU A 263 -11.01 -6.64 22.92
CA LEU A 263 -11.54 -7.99 22.69
C LEU A 263 -10.47 -8.98 22.22
N LYS A 264 -9.38 -8.52 21.60
CA LYS A 264 -8.31 -9.36 21.06
C LYS A 264 -7.82 -10.48 22.01
N PRO A 265 -7.66 -10.27 23.33
CA PRO A 265 -7.25 -11.34 24.25
C PRO A 265 -8.20 -12.55 24.26
N PHE A 266 -9.49 -12.37 24.02
CA PHE A 266 -10.51 -13.42 24.06
C PHE A 266 -10.61 -14.23 22.76
N PHE A 267 -9.91 -13.83 21.70
CA PHE A 267 -9.97 -14.50 20.40
C PHE A 267 -8.57 -14.90 19.92
N THR A 268 -8.49 -15.99 19.16
CA THR A 268 -7.23 -16.44 18.52
C THR A 268 -6.91 -15.64 17.25
N GLY A 269 -7.90 -14.95 16.71
CA GLY A 269 -7.86 -14.36 15.39
C GLY A 269 -8.55 -13.02 15.25
N PHE A 270 -9.26 -12.47 16.24
CA PHE A 270 -9.96 -11.19 16.13
C PHE A 270 -8.96 -10.01 16.13
N ASN A 271 -8.66 -9.52 14.93
CA ASN A 271 -7.73 -8.42 14.67
C ASN A 271 -8.08 -7.73 13.34
N PRO A 272 -7.52 -6.53 13.06
CA PRO A 272 -7.89 -5.79 11.85
C PRO A 272 -7.81 -6.57 10.55
N THR A 273 -6.73 -7.33 10.33
CA THR A 273 -6.55 -8.15 9.12
C THR A 273 -7.60 -9.23 8.98
N SER A 274 -7.95 -9.92 10.07
CA SER A 274 -9.01 -10.94 10.05
C SER A 274 -10.40 -10.35 9.80
N ILE A 275 -10.66 -9.15 10.33
CA ILE A 275 -11.93 -8.44 10.20
C ILE A 275 -12.14 -8.05 8.74
N GLU A 276 -11.12 -7.45 8.11
CA GLU A 276 -11.15 -7.16 6.67
C GLU A 276 -11.29 -8.44 5.84
N ARG A 277 -10.49 -9.47 6.13
CA ARG A 277 -10.55 -10.75 5.41
C ARG A 277 -11.91 -11.43 5.51
N SER A 278 -12.63 -11.27 6.62
CA SER A 278 -13.98 -11.82 6.75
C SER A 278 -14.94 -11.23 5.71
N GLY A 279 -14.68 -9.99 5.26
CA GLY A 279 -15.54 -9.23 4.37
C GLY A 279 -16.93 -8.96 4.96
N LYS A 280 -17.15 -9.14 6.27
CA LYS A 280 -18.48 -9.05 6.90
C LYS A 280 -18.82 -7.70 7.48
N PHE A 281 -17.84 -6.85 7.77
CA PHE A 281 -18.07 -5.58 8.46
C PHE A 281 -18.21 -4.41 7.48
N ILE A 282 -19.25 -3.62 7.70
CA ILE A 282 -19.57 -2.40 6.95
C ILE A 282 -19.55 -1.23 7.94
N THR A 283 -18.91 -0.12 7.57
CA THR A 283 -18.84 1.09 8.38
C THR A 283 -20.19 1.83 8.40
N LYS A 284 -20.32 2.81 9.31
CA LYS A 284 -21.47 3.73 9.37
C LYS A 284 -21.80 4.40 8.03
N THR A 285 -20.77 4.69 7.23
CA THR A 285 -20.88 5.29 5.90
C THR A 285 -21.28 4.31 4.80
N GLY A 286 -21.52 3.03 5.11
CA GLY A 286 -21.91 2.01 4.14
C GLY A 286 -20.76 1.38 3.35
N THR A 287 -19.50 1.69 3.68
CA THR A 287 -18.32 1.13 3.00
C THR A 287 -17.76 -0.11 3.71
N PRO A 288 -17.15 -1.08 3.01
CA PRO A 288 -16.46 -2.19 3.67
C PRO A 288 -15.38 -1.72 4.63
N LEU A 289 -15.35 -2.27 5.85
CA LEU A 289 -14.35 -1.95 6.85
C LEU A 289 -13.02 -2.64 6.51
N LYS A 290 -11.98 -1.85 6.19
CA LYS A 290 -10.62 -2.33 5.90
C LYS A 290 -9.76 -2.34 7.16
N ALA A 291 -8.72 -3.16 7.22
CA ALA A 291 -7.81 -3.22 8.37
C ALA A 291 -7.15 -1.87 8.62
N ASN A 292 -6.84 -1.14 7.54
CA ASN A 292 -6.28 0.20 7.59
C ASN A 292 -7.19 1.21 8.32
N ASN A 293 -8.53 1.06 8.20
CA ASN A 293 -9.46 1.92 8.94
C ASN A 293 -9.28 1.74 10.46
N LEU A 294 -9.04 0.52 10.93
CA LEU A 294 -8.82 0.24 12.35
C LEU A 294 -7.43 0.68 12.79
N HIS A 295 -6.39 0.38 12.02
CA HIS A 295 -5.02 0.79 12.35
C HIS A 295 -4.86 2.32 12.47
N LYS A 296 -5.48 3.10 11.56
CA LYS A 296 -5.41 4.56 11.57
C LYS A 296 -6.22 5.22 12.68
N ASN A 297 -7.30 4.59 13.11
CA ASN A 297 -8.20 5.13 14.14
C ASN A 297 -7.87 4.59 15.54
N LYS A 298 -6.70 3.99 15.72
CA LYS A 298 -6.24 3.53 17.03
C LYS A 298 -5.89 4.73 17.90
N VAL A 299 -6.75 4.98 18.89
CA VAL A 299 -6.58 6.06 19.87
C VAL A 299 -6.50 5.47 21.27
N HIS A 300 -5.67 6.06 22.14
CA HIS A 300 -5.52 5.59 23.52
C HIS A 300 -6.76 5.88 24.37
N ASN A 301 -7.47 6.97 24.07
CA ASN A 301 -8.63 7.42 24.84
C ASN A 301 -9.82 7.75 23.93
N PRO A 302 -10.48 6.73 23.34
CA PRO A 302 -11.71 6.97 22.59
C PRO A 302 -12.83 7.44 23.52
N LYS A 303 -13.87 8.00 22.92
CA LYS A 303 -15.12 8.30 23.63
C LYS A 303 -15.67 7.01 24.27
N GLU A 304 -16.18 7.14 25.48
CA GLU A 304 -16.76 6.05 26.27
C GLU A 304 -15.77 4.90 26.61
N LYS A 305 -14.46 5.19 26.65
CA LYS A 305 -13.42 4.19 26.97
C LYS A 305 -13.69 3.46 28.28
N GLU A 306 -13.97 4.19 29.36
CA GLU A 306 -14.18 3.61 30.68
C GLU A 306 -15.39 2.68 30.70
N GLU A 307 -16.49 3.06 30.04
CA GLU A 307 -17.64 2.17 29.90
C GLU A 307 -17.30 0.93 29.08
N ILE A 308 -16.58 1.07 27.97
CA ILE A 308 -16.13 -0.07 27.16
C ILE A 308 -15.29 -1.02 28.01
N ASP A 309 -14.33 -0.51 28.78
CA ASP A 309 -13.48 -1.32 29.64
C ASP A 309 -14.28 -2.07 30.71
N ASN A 310 -15.20 -1.37 31.40
CA ASN A 310 -16.07 -1.96 32.42
C ASN A 310 -16.99 -3.06 31.85
N ILE A 311 -17.47 -2.88 30.63
CA ILE A 311 -18.29 -3.89 29.93
C ILE A 311 -17.44 -5.11 29.56
N ILE A 312 -16.24 -4.90 28.99
CA ILE A 312 -15.37 -6.00 28.55
C ILE A 312 -14.77 -6.79 29.72
N GLN A 313 -14.58 -6.18 30.89
CA GLN A 313 -14.15 -6.89 32.11
C GLN A 313 -15.08 -8.04 32.49
N GLN A 314 -16.36 -8.02 32.09
CA GLN A 314 -17.30 -9.11 32.33
C GLN A 314 -16.97 -10.40 31.55
N LEU A 315 -16.03 -10.35 30.60
CA LEU A 315 -15.51 -11.52 29.89
C LEU A 315 -14.28 -12.17 30.56
N GLN A 316 -13.68 -11.50 31.56
CA GLN A 316 -12.48 -11.97 32.27
C GLN A 316 -12.82 -12.99 33.36
#